data_AF-B0VIF8-F1
#
_entry.id   AF-B0VIF8-F1
#
_cell.length_a   1.000
_cell.length_b   1.000
_cell.length_c   1.000
_cell.angle_alpha   90.00
_cell.angle_beta   90.00
_cell.angle_gamma   90.00
#
_symmetry.space_group_name_H-M   'P 1'
#
loop_
_entity.id
_entity.type
_entity.pdbx_description
1 polymer ?
#
loop_
_entity_poly.entity_id
_entity_poly.type
_entity_poly.pdbx_seq_one_letter_code
_entity_poly.pdbx_strand_id
1 'polypeptide(L)'
;MKATRANLLGEFTGHLDGLIYYRSKKNGKLYVRRRFKFKNHPAHPVFTKNIQNIYALSPSEGYKQNLKIYIALFNANLPEGKKPLHTWTNAYTTLMFALQKAFPETVNLGTLTRDQIYSQNLPCKSVKQAVEAGLLPLVETYELLSAEF
;
A
#
# COMPACT_ATOMS: atom_id res chain seq x y z
N MET A 1 46.67 -3.09 10.90
CA MET A 1 46.27 -4.31 10.16
C MET A 1 45.48 -3.87 8.93
N LYS A 2 45.95 -4.20 7.71
CA LYS A 2 45.39 -3.76 6.43
C LYS A 2 44.09 -4.52 6.13
N ALA A 3 43.00 -3.81 5.84
CA ALA A 3 41.82 -4.38 5.22
C ALA A 3 41.88 -4.16 3.71
N THR A 4 42.48 -5.11 2.99
CA THR A 4 42.50 -5.16 1.52
C THR A 4 41.28 -5.93 1.04
N ARG A 5 40.22 -5.23 0.60
CA ARG A 5 39.30 -5.75 -0.43
C ARG A 5 38.70 -4.59 -1.24
N ALA A 6 39.04 -4.52 -2.52
CA ALA A 6 38.71 -3.40 -3.41
C ALA A 6 37.28 -3.41 -3.99
N ASN A 7 36.52 -4.51 -3.86
CA ASN A 7 35.24 -4.69 -4.59
C ASN A 7 34.03 -5.08 -3.71
N LEU A 8 34.02 -4.83 -2.40
CA LEU A 8 32.96 -5.38 -1.54
C LEU A 8 31.67 -4.56 -1.41
N LEU A 9 31.70 -3.23 -1.41
CA LEU A 9 30.54 -2.39 -1.03
C LEU A 9 29.26 -2.55 -1.88
N GLY A 10 29.33 -3.19 -3.05
CA GLY A 10 28.22 -3.33 -3.98
C GLY A 10 27.07 -4.24 -3.50
N GLU A 11 27.26 -5.06 -2.48
CA GLU A 11 26.24 -6.01 -1.99
C GLU A 11 25.83 -5.76 -0.55
N PHE A 12 26.46 -4.81 0.13
CA PHE A 12 26.24 -4.58 1.55
C PHE A 12 24.95 -3.78 1.79
N THR A 13 24.06 -4.37 2.58
CA THR A 13 22.92 -3.70 3.22
C THR A 13 23.08 -3.85 4.73
N GLY A 14 23.00 -2.77 5.48
CA GLY A 14 23.21 -2.88 6.93
C GLY A 14 23.22 -1.57 7.69
N HIS A 15 23.61 -1.69 8.95
CA HIS A 15 23.71 -0.61 9.91
C HIS A 15 25.17 -0.48 10.33
N LEU A 16 25.72 0.74 10.29
CA LEU A 16 27.07 1.03 10.78
C LEU A 16 27.05 2.39 11.45
N ASP A 17 27.41 2.45 12.74
CA ASP A 17 27.59 3.68 13.50
C ASP A 17 26.49 4.75 13.31
N GLY A 18 25.22 4.35 13.51
CA GLY A 18 24.09 5.27 13.34
C GLY A 18 23.81 5.67 11.89
N LEU A 19 24.41 5.01 10.90
CA LEU A 19 24.08 5.08 9.49
C LEU A 19 23.33 3.82 9.05
N ILE A 20 22.46 3.99 8.06
CA ILE A 20 21.86 2.91 7.28
C ILE A 20 22.39 3.05 5.86
N TYR A 21 22.94 1.97 5.33
CA TYR A 21 23.35 1.89 3.93
C TYR A 21 22.65 0.73 3.23
N TYR A 22 22.24 0.95 1.98
CA TYR A 22 21.62 -0.08 1.15
C TYR A 22 21.78 0.22 -0.33
N ARG A 23 21.83 -0.84 -1.14
CA ARG A 23 21.77 -0.72 -2.60
C ARG A 23 20.33 -0.77 -3.08
N SER A 24 19.94 0.23 -3.87
CA SER A 24 18.62 0.25 -4.50
C SER A 24 18.57 -0.75 -5.64
N LYS A 25 17.61 -1.69 -5.59
CA LYS A 25 17.39 -2.66 -6.67
C LYS A 25 16.93 -2.01 -7.98
N LYS A 26 16.30 -0.83 -7.93
CA LYS A 26 15.76 -0.15 -9.12
C LYS A 26 16.83 0.51 -9.99
N ASN A 27 17.84 1.12 -9.39
CA ASN A 27 18.84 1.92 -10.11
C ASN A 27 20.28 1.52 -9.78
N GLY A 28 20.49 0.47 -8.97
CA GLY A 28 21.80 -0.06 -8.62
C GLY A 28 22.65 0.85 -7.74
N LYS A 29 22.15 2.01 -7.31
CA LYS A 29 22.90 3.01 -6.54
C LYS A 29 22.99 2.61 -5.06
N LEU A 30 24.15 2.87 -4.45
CA LEU A 30 24.36 2.74 -3.01
C LEU A 30 23.87 4.04 -2.33
N TYR A 31 22.91 3.90 -1.42
CA TYR A 31 22.41 4.99 -0.59
C TYR A 31 22.96 4.83 0.81
N VAL A 32 23.45 5.94 1.39
CA VAL A 32 23.85 6.02 2.80
C VAL A 32 23.09 7.17 3.43
N ARG A 33 22.46 6.93 4.58
CA ARG A 33 21.71 7.95 5.32
C ARG A 33 21.89 7.79 6.81
N ARG A 34 21.68 8.87 7.57
CA ARG A 34 21.56 8.80 9.01
C ARG A 34 20.38 7.91 9.40
N ARG A 35 20.62 7.00 10.35
CA ARG A 35 19.59 6.18 10.99
C ARG A 35 18.60 7.11 11.65
N PHE A 36 17.35 6.99 11.25
CA PHE A 36 16.28 7.75 11.88
C PHE A 36 15.91 7.07 13.20
N LYS A 37 15.47 7.88 14.17
CA LYS A 37 14.87 7.39 15.40
C LYS A 37 13.36 7.54 15.28
N PHE A 38 12.62 6.48 15.56
CA PHE A 38 11.17 6.57 15.63
C PHE A 38 10.79 7.50 16.79
N LYS A 39 9.83 8.40 16.54
CA LYS A 39 9.18 9.17 17.59
C LYS A 39 7.98 8.35 18.07
N ASN A 40 7.73 8.31 19.38
CA ASN A 40 6.52 7.68 19.88
C ASN A 40 5.35 8.66 19.73
N HIS A 41 4.59 8.55 18.64
CA HIS A 41 3.42 9.39 18.38
C HIS A 41 2.13 8.69 18.85
N PRO A 42 1.20 9.39 19.53
CA PRO A 42 -0.03 8.79 20.07
C PRO A 42 -0.95 8.17 19.01
N ALA A 43 -0.84 8.57 17.74
CA ALA A 43 -1.59 7.97 16.64
C ALA A 43 -1.04 6.62 16.12
N HIS A 44 0.18 6.21 16.53
CA HIS A 44 0.78 4.96 16.04
C HIS A 44 0.00 3.70 16.41
N PRO A 45 -0.54 3.54 17.63
CA PRO A 45 -1.37 2.38 17.98
C PRO A 45 -2.62 2.26 17.11
N VAL A 46 -3.31 3.38 16.85
CA VAL A 46 -4.52 3.41 16.01
C VAL A 46 -4.18 3.00 14.57
N PHE A 47 -3.11 3.58 14.01
CA PHE A 47 -2.66 3.21 12.66
C PHE A 47 -2.29 1.72 12.57
N THR A 48 -1.57 1.21 13.58
CA THR A 48 -1.17 -0.21 13.63
C THR A 48 -2.39 -1.13 13.66
N LYS A 49 -3.37 -0.81 14.52
CA LYS A 49 -4.63 -1.57 14.63
C LYS A 49 -5.39 -1.59 13.30
N ASN A 50 -5.52 -0.44 12.64
CA ASN A 50 -6.20 -0.34 11.35
C ASN A 50 -5.51 -1.20 10.29
N ILE A 51 -4.18 -1.12 10.20
CA ILE A 51 -3.42 -1.92 9.23
C ILE A 51 -3.56 -3.42 9.50
N GLN A 52 -3.46 -3.84 10.76
CA GLN A 52 -3.65 -5.25 11.13
C GLN A 52 -5.04 -5.75 10.73
N ASN A 53 -6.09 -4.98 11.01
CA ASN A 53 -7.45 -5.35 10.65
C ASN A 53 -7.67 -5.36 9.13
N ILE A 54 -7.15 -4.38 8.39
CA ILE A 54 -7.21 -4.35 6.91
C ILE A 54 -6.66 -5.64 6.30
N TYR A 55 -5.52 -6.14 6.80
CA TYR A 55 -4.93 -7.38 6.31
C TYR A 55 -5.67 -8.62 6.81
N ALA A 56 -6.25 -8.58 8.00
CA ALA A 56 -7.07 -9.67 8.54
C ALA A 56 -8.35 -9.93 7.72
N LEU A 57 -8.89 -8.91 7.05
CA LEU A 57 -10.01 -9.07 6.11
C LEU A 57 -9.73 -10.05 4.96
N SER A 58 -8.44 -10.29 4.64
CA SER A 58 -7.98 -11.31 3.69
C SER A 58 -8.78 -11.38 2.38
N PRO A 59 -8.63 -10.40 1.47
CA PRO A 59 -9.34 -10.39 0.19
C PRO A 59 -9.09 -11.66 -0.65
N SER A 60 -10.07 -12.03 -1.47
CA SER A 60 -9.98 -13.13 -2.44
C SER A 60 -8.82 -12.95 -3.43
N GLU A 61 -8.37 -14.05 -4.05
CA GLU A 61 -7.30 -13.96 -5.06
C GLU A 61 -7.75 -13.21 -6.32
N GLY A 62 -9.03 -13.35 -6.71
CA GLY A 62 -9.62 -12.59 -7.80
C GLY A 62 -9.59 -11.08 -7.53
N TYR A 63 -9.92 -10.66 -6.31
CA TYR A 63 -9.83 -9.27 -5.90
C TYR A 63 -8.39 -8.74 -5.95
N LYS A 64 -7.43 -9.53 -5.44
CA LYS A 64 -6.00 -9.17 -5.54
C LYS A 64 -5.53 -9.05 -6.98
N GLN A 65 -6.00 -9.91 -7.87
CA GLN A 65 -5.66 -9.85 -9.29
C GLN A 65 -6.22 -8.57 -9.92
N ASN A 66 -7.47 -8.21 -9.62
CA ASN A 66 -8.06 -6.97 -10.07
C ASN A 66 -7.30 -5.73 -9.58
N LEU A 67 -6.81 -5.73 -8.34
CA LEU A 67 -5.95 -4.67 -7.85
C LEU A 67 -4.61 -4.60 -8.60
N LYS A 68 -4.00 -5.73 -8.95
CA LYS A 68 -2.77 -5.75 -9.75
C LYS A 68 -3.01 -5.17 -11.15
N ILE A 69 -4.11 -5.55 -11.79
CA ILE A 69 -4.52 -5.01 -13.10
C ILE A 69 -4.78 -3.51 -13.00
N TYR A 70 -5.54 -3.08 -11.98
CA TYR A 70 -5.79 -1.67 -11.69
C TYR A 70 -4.49 -0.88 -11.57
N ILE A 71 -3.51 -1.38 -10.82
CA ILE A 71 -2.21 -0.73 -10.66
C ILE A 71 -1.48 -0.58 -12.00
N ALA A 72 -1.51 -1.60 -12.85
CA ALA A 72 -0.89 -1.54 -14.16
C ALA A 72 -1.51 -0.44 -15.02
N LEU A 73 -2.84 -0.38 -15.06
CA LEU A 73 -3.61 0.64 -15.81
C LEU A 73 -3.38 2.06 -15.23
N PHE A 74 -3.47 2.20 -13.92
CA PHE A 74 -3.27 3.47 -13.22
C PHE A 74 -1.86 4.03 -13.43
N ASN A 75 -0.84 3.18 -13.37
CA ASN A 75 0.54 3.62 -13.56
C ASN A 75 0.90 3.89 -15.02
N ALA A 76 0.24 3.22 -15.98
CA ALA A 76 0.41 3.49 -17.40
C ALA A 76 -0.08 4.91 -17.74
N ASN A 77 -1.23 5.29 -17.17
CA ASN A 77 -1.83 6.61 -17.34
C ASN A 77 -1.77 7.41 -16.03
N LEU A 78 -0.57 7.54 -15.45
CA LEU A 78 -0.39 8.19 -14.15
C LEU A 78 -0.88 9.65 -14.19
N PRO A 79 -1.93 10.02 -13.44
CA PRO A 79 -2.43 11.38 -13.45
C PRO A 79 -1.40 12.36 -12.89
N GLU A 80 -1.41 13.60 -13.39
CA GLU A 80 -0.51 14.64 -12.93
C GLU A 80 -0.66 14.87 -11.40
N GLY A 81 0.48 14.99 -10.72
CA GLY A 81 0.53 15.17 -9.26
C GLY A 81 0.24 13.92 -8.42
N LYS A 82 -0.08 12.77 -9.04
CA LYS A 82 -0.24 11.50 -8.32
C LYS A 82 1.07 10.70 -8.28
N LYS A 83 1.20 9.87 -7.24
CA LYS A 83 2.33 8.94 -7.09
C LYS A 83 1.94 7.57 -7.64
N PRO A 84 2.87 6.85 -8.29
CA PRO A 84 2.61 5.51 -8.77
C PRO A 84 2.34 4.56 -7.61
N LEU A 85 1.43 3.61 -7.83
CA LEU A 85 1.14 2.52 -6.90
C LEU A 85 2.07 1.34 -7.22
N HIS A 86 2.70 0.74 -6.21
CA HIS A 86 3.74 -0.28 -6.46
C HIS A 86 3.27 -1.71 -6.23
N THR A 87 2.35 -1.92 -5.31
CA THR A 87 1.91 -3.25 -4.88
C THR A 87 0.40 -3.25 -4.68
N TRP A 88 -0.23 -4.41 -4.87
CA TRP A 88 -1.67 -4.57 -4.61
C TRP A 88 -2.02 -4.16 -3.17
N THR A 89 -1.13 -4.45 -2.21
CA THR A 89 -1.28 -4.04 -0.81
C THR A 89 -1.34 -2.53 -0.64
N ASN A 90 -0.53 -1.77 -1.38
CA ASN A 90 -0.52 -0.31 -1.34
C ASN A 90 -1.85 0.25 -1.88
N ALA A 91 -2.28 -0.22 -3.06
CA ALA A 91 -3.57 0.15 -3.63
C ALA A 91 -4.74 -0.21 -2.68
N TYR A 92 -4.71 -1.40 -2.12
CA TYR A 92 -5.71 -1.89 -1.17
C TYR A 92 -5.78 -1.04 0.11
N THR A 93 -4.64 -0.74 0.73
CA THR A 93 -4.62 0.14 1.92
C THR A 93 -5.12 1.54 1.57
N THR A 94 -4.74 2.08 0.41
CA THR A 94 -5.19 3.40 -0.05
C THR A 94 -6.70 3.44 -0.23
N LEU A 95 -7.27 2.40 -0.87
CA LEU A 95 -8.72 2.23 -1.03
C LEU A 95 -9.42 2.17 0.34
N MET A 96 -8.92 1.37 1.27
CA MET A 96 -9.53 1.21 2.60
C MET A 96 -9.50 2.51 3.42
N PHE A 97 -8.41 3.27 3.38
CA PHE A 97 -8.36 4.60 4.00
C PHE A 97 -9.27 5.62 3.30
N ALA A 98 -9.40 5.54 1.97
CA ALA A 98 -10.35 6.37 1.23
C ALA A 98 -11.80 6.04 1.63
N LEU A 99 -12.12 4.76 1.84
CA LEU A 99 -13.43 4.31 2.32
C LEU A 99 -13.77 4.92 3.68
N GLN A 100 -12.89 4.80 4.68
CA GLN A 100 -13.13 5.41 5.99
C GLN A 100 -13.23 6.94 5.91
N LYS A 101 -12.46 7.58 5.02
CA LYS A 101 -12.55 9.02 4.82
C LYS A 101 -13.89 9.45 4.21
N ALA A 102 -14.42 8.65 3.27
CA ALA A 102 -15.71 8.92 2.64
C ALA A 102 -16.89 8.64 3.57
N PHE A 103 -16.74 7.66 4.47
CA PHE A 103 -17.80 7.21 5.38
C PHE A 103 -17.32 7.14 6.84
N PRO A 104 -16.95 8.27 7.45
CA PRO A 104 -16.32 8.28 8.78
C PRO A 104 -17.27 7.82 9.90
N GLU A 105 -18.57 8.02 9.73
CA GLU A 105 -19.60 7.65 10.74
C GLU A 105 -19.93 6.15 10.72
N THR A 106 -19.78 5.48 9.57
CA THR A 106 -20.17 4.06 9.42
C THR A 106 -18.97 3.12 9.34
N VAL A 107 -17.82 3.59 8.87
CA VAL A 107 -16.64 2.77 8.64
C VAL A 107 -15.54 3.09 9.64
N ASN A 108 -15.25 2.12 10.51
CA ASN A 108 -14.07 2.13 11.36
C ASN A 108 -13.12 1.01 10.95
N LEU A 109 -11.97 1.36 10.35
CA LEU A 109 -11.00 0.36 9.87
C LEU A 109 -10.43 -0.53 10.98
N GLY A 110 -10.45 -0.10 12.23
CA GLY A 110 -9.95 -0.91 13.36
C GLY A 110 -10.90 -2.03 13.78
N THR A 111 -12.15 -2.02 13.32
CA THR A 111 -13.19 -3.01 13.69
C THR A 111 -14.02 -3.50 12.51
N LEU A 112 -13.74 -3.02 11.29
CA LEU A 112 -14.43 -3.40 10.06
C LEU A 112 -14.35 -4.91 9.85
N THR A 113 -15.48 -5.54 9.53
CA THR A 113 -15.57 -6.97 9.22
C THR A 113 -16.00 -7.19 7.77
N ARG A 114 -15.76 -8.40 7.25
CA ARG A 114 -16.24 -8.79 5.91
C ARG A 114 -17.76 -8.71 5.85
N ASP A 115 -18.46 -9.24 6.86
CA ASP A 115 -19.92 -9.22 6.90
C ASP A 115 -20.50 -7.81 6.90
N GLN A 116 -19.83 -6.86 7.57
CA GLN A 116 -20.21 -5.44 7.50
C GLN A 116 -20.11 -4.90 6.07
N ILE A 117 -19.04 -5.21 5.34
CA ILE A 117 -18.86 -4.81 3.93
C ILE A 117 -20.04 -5.30 3.08
N TYR A 118 -20.46 -6.56 3.26
CA TYR A 118 -21.56 -7.15 2.52
C TYR A 118 -22.92 -6.57 2.92
N SER A 119 -23.24 -6.56 4.21
CA SER A 119 -24.52 -6.12 4.75
C SER A 119 -24.80 -4.64 4.53
N GLN A 120 -23.81 -3.76 4.68
CA GLN A 120 -23.96 -2.32 4.49
C GLN A 120 -23.71 -1.87 3.04
N ASN A 121 -23.50 -2.83 2.13
CA ASN A 121 -23.21 -2.59 0.73
C ASN A 121 -22.09 -1.56 0.49
N LEU A 122 -21.00 -1.67 1.27
CA LEU A 122 -19.90 -0.71 1.19
C LEU A 122 -19.22 -0.78 -0.19
N PRO A 123 -18.82 0.36 -0.78
CA PRO A 123 -18.24 0.43 -2.13
C PRO A 123 -16.77 -0.02 -2.18
N CYS A 124 -16.45 -1.13 -1.51
CA CYS A 124 -15.13 -1.75 -1.53
C CYS A 124 -15.18 -3.26 -1.87
N LYS A 125 -16.37 -3.81 -2.13
CA LYS A 125 -16.58 -5.24 -2.47
C LYS A 125 -15.83 -5.66 -3.73
N SER A 126 -15.76 -4.79 -4.72
CA SER A 126 -14.97 -4.98 -5.94
C SER A 126 -14.19 -3.71 -6.26
N VAL A 127 -13.12 -3.85 -7.05
CA VAL A 127 -12.31 -2.70 -7.49
C VAL A 127 -13.14 -1.79 -8.39
N LYS A 128 -14.02 -2.36 -9.22
CA LYS A 128 -15.00 -1.61 -10.01
C LYS A 128 -15.82 -0.66 -9.14
N GLN A 129 -16.49 -1.17 -8.10
CA GLN A 129 -17.32 -0.34 -7.22
C GLN A 129 -16.53 0.75 -6.49
N ALA A 130 -15.29 0.46 -6.12
CA ALA A 130 -14.42 1.45 -5.49
C ALA A 130 -14.04 2.60 -6.45
N VAL A 131 -13.88 2.31 -7.73
CA VAL A 131 -13.66 3.33 -8.77
C VAL A 131 -14.93 4.13 -9.02
N GLU A 132 -16.09 3.47 -9.14
CA GLU A 132 -17.41 4.13 -9.34
C GLU A 132 -17.76 5.08 -8.19
N ALA A 133 -17.43 4.69 -6.95
CA ALA A 133 -17.64 5.52 -5.77
C ALA A 133 -16.57 6.61 -5.58
N GLY A 134 -15.58 6.71 -6.48
CA GLY A 134 -14.51 7.72 -6.41
C GLY A 134 -13.49 7.48 -5.29
N LEU A 135 -13.45 6.29 -4.68
CA LEU A 135 -12.43 5.93 -3.70
C LEU A 135 -11.05 5.75 -4.35
N LEU A 136 -11.07 5.25 -5.58
CA LEU A 136 -9.90 5.11 -6.44
C LEU A 136 -10.06 5.98 -7.70
N PRO A 137 -8.98 6.56 -8.22
CA PRO A 137 -9.01 7.25 -9.51
C PRO A 137 -9.55 6.38 -10.64
N LEU A 138 -10.28 7.01 -11.56
CA LEU A 138 -10.78 6.37 -12.78
C LEU A 138 -9.62 5.86 -13.64
N VAL A 139 -9.74 4.64 -14.14
CA VAL A 139 -8.83 4.02 -15.10
C VAL A 139 -9.63 3.42 -16.23
N GLU A 140 -9.05 3.28 -17.42
CA GLU A 140 -9.72 2.63 -18.55
C GLU A 140 -10.09 1.18 -18.22
N THR A 141 -11.20 0.67 -18.79
CA THR A 141 -11.64 -0.74 -18.63
C THR A 141 -11.88 -1.21 -17.18
N TYR A 142 -12.01 -0.29 -16.22
CA TYR A 142 -12.27 -0.60 -14.81
C TYR A 142 -13.53 -1.46 -14.59
N GLU A 143 -14.48 -1.41 -15.52
CA GLU A 143 -15.73 -2.18 -15.53
C GLU A 143 -15.50 -3.70 -15.50
N LEU A 144 -14.36 -4.18 -16.01
CA LEU A 144 -13.98 -5.59 -15.99
C LEU A 144 -13.44 -6.04 -14.62
N LEU A 145 -13.16 -5.10 -13.70
CA LEU A 145 -12.56 -5.36 -12.40
C LEU A 145 -13.62 -5.70 -11.33
N SER A 146 -14.52 -6.62 -11.67
CA SER A 146 -15.74 -6.95 -10.91
C SER A 146 -15.60 -8.06 -9.86
N ALA A 147 -14.47 -8.77 -9.83
CA ALA A 147 -14.23 -9.83 -8.85
C ALA A 147 -14.38 -9.31 -7.41
N GLU A 148 -15.15 -10.06 -6.62
CA GLU A 148 -15.53 -9.69 -5.27
C GLU A 148 -14.54 -10.17 -4.21
N PHE A 149 -14.69 -9.59 -3.02
CA PHE A 149 -13.84 -9.69 -1.84
C PHE A 149 -13.68 -11.10 -1.26
#